data_AF-A0A9D6ERY8-F1
#
_entry.id   AF-A0A9D6ERY8-F1
#
_cell.length_a   1.000
_cell.length_b   1.000
_cell.length_c   1.000
_cell.angle_alpha   90.00
_cell.angle_beta   90.00
_cell.angle_gamma   90.00
#
_symmetry.space_group_name_H-M   'P 1'
#
loop_
_entity.id
_entity.type
_entity.pdbx_description
1 polymer ?
#
loop_
_entity_poly.entity_id
_entity_poly.type
_entity_poly.pdbx_seq_one_letter_code
_entity_poly.pdbx_strand_id
1 'polypeptide(L)'
;MREKKRIIGVGFISIGILFLLVSFFKLFPLSVPFSSPSISDKTGNPQISVFVEKDQLPPFESIFSYVSPYEKKEQKAGEYVLITTGDVLPARTVNSMMVKRNDFTFPFEKTSSFLKSADITFINLETPLLSSCQPTDEGMIFCGSAKAVEGLTFSGVDVVNLANNHSGNYGYEGGIETQKYLTENGMHVVGVGNEATLEVRGKSFGFLGFNDIGHEEKGISWAENTSVEEQIQKLRKKVEFVIVAFHFGPEYTVEPSSRQVELAHLAIDSGADLIIGNHPHWVQGVEVYKEKFISYAHGNFIFDQMWSKETREGVIGRYTFGKSGLKNIEFFPIIIENYSQPRFAERDEAEKILGKMKESSKDL
;
A
#
# COMPACT_ATOMS: atom_id res chain seq x y z
N MET A 1 53.39 1.58 56.81
CA MET A 1 52.92 2.03 58.15
C MET A 1 51.48 1.59 58.34
N ARG A 2 51.06 1.21 59.57
CA ARG A 2 49.68 1.01 60.08
C ARG A 2 48.65 0.33 59.13
N GLU A 3 48.21 -0.93 59.25
CA GLU A 3 47.93 -1.87 60.37
C GLU A 3 46.52 -1.75 61.02
N LYS A 4 45.90 -2.94 61.24
CA LYS A 4 44.63 -3.32 61.95
C LYS A 4 43.35 -3.30 61.08
N LYS A 5 42.35 -4.19 61.22
CA LYS A 5 42.11 -5.55 61.83
C LYS A 5 40.90 -6.15 61.06
N ARG A 6 40.59 -7.46 60.91
CA ARG A 6 40.75 -8.75 61.63
C ARG A 6 39.68 -9.06 62.72
N ILE A 7 38.94 -10.17 62.50
CA ILE A 7 38.30 -11.20 63.40
C ILE A 7 36.89 -11.54 62.84
N ILE A 8 36.33 -12.75 62.66
CA ILE A 8 36.60 -14.22 62.81
C ILE A 8 35.30 -14.86 63.39
N GLY A 9 34.92 -16.08 62.94
CA GLY A 9 33.80 -16.89 63.46
C GLY A 9 32.75 -17.20 62.37
N VAL A 10 32.54 -18.41 61.82
CA VAL A 10 32.77 -19.83 62.20
C VAL A 10 31.74 -20.41 63.18
N GLY A 11 30.92 -21.35 62.68
CA GLY A 11 30.00 -22.19 63.44
C GLY A 11 29.38 -23.30 62.57
N PHE A 12 29.78 -24.55 62.80
CA PHE A 12 29.16 -25.75 62.22
C PHE A 12 28.05 -26.27 63.15
N ILE A 13 27.04 -26.94 62.59
CA ILE A 13 26.36 -28.12 63.16
C ILE A 13 25.53 -28.80 62.05
N SER A 14 25.21 -30.09 62.20
CA SER A 14 24.50 -30.91 61.22
C SER A 14 23.44 -31.79 61.90
N ILE A 15 22.81 -32.70 61.12
CA ILE A 15 21.82 -33.73 61.53
C ILE A 15 20.36 -33.25 61.52
N GLY A 16 19.47 -34.05 60.90
CA GLY A 16 18.02 -33.83 60.87
C GLY A 16 17.31 -34.57 59.73
N ILE A 17 17.07 -35.88 59.87
CA ILE A 17 16.28 -36.69 58.92
C ILE A 17 14.84 -36.80 59.41
N LEU A 18 13.84 -36.51 58.57
CA LEU A 18 12.56 -37.24 58.60
C LEU A 18 11.80 -37.21 57.27
N PHE A 19 11.03 -38.26 57.01
CA PHE A 19 10.14 -38.42 55.86
C PHE A 19 8.83 -37.62 56.03
N LEU A 20 8.21 -37.22 54.92
CA LEU A 20 6.75 -37.34 54.77
C LEU A 20 6.35 -37.51 53.30
N LEU A 21 5.64 -38.61 53.02
CA LEU A 21 5.03 -38.91 51.72
C LEU A 21 3.58 -38.39 51.70
N VAL A 22 3.22 -37.57 50.71
CA VAL A 22 1.83 -37.45 50.24
C VAL A 22 1.84 -37.41 48.72
N SER A 23 1.34 -38.48 48.08
CA SER A 23 0.99 -38.48 46.66
C SER A 23 -0.52 -38.29 46.55
N PHE A 24 -0.98 -37.35 45.71
CA PHE A 24 -2.37 -37.31 45.27
C PHE A 24 -2.47 -37.02 43.76
N PHE A 25 -3.42 -37.71 43.14
CA PHE A 25 -3.71 -37.69 41.70
C PHE A 25 -4.84 -36.70 41.37
N LYS A 26 -4.96 -36.36 40.07
CA LYS A 26 -6.19 -35.85 39.40
C LYS A 26 -6.60 -34.39 39.77
N LEU A 27 -7.32 -33.63 38.92
CA LEU A 27 -7.91 -33.86 37.59
C LEU A 27 -7.54 -32.75 36.57
N PHE A 28 -7.72 -33.03 35.28
CA PHE A 28 -7.98 -32.01 34.25
C PHE A 28 -9.39 -31.40 34.42
N PRO A 29 -9.59 -30.09 34.20
CA PRO A 29 -10.89 -29.57 33.78
C PRO A 29 -11.08 -29.82 32.28
N LEU A 30 -12.08 -30.62 31.89
CA LEU A 30 -12.55 -30.62 30.51
C LEU A 30 -13.34 -29.33 30.24
N SER A 31 -12.94 -28.57 29.23
CA SER A 31 -13.77 -27.48 28.70
C SER A 31 -15.01 -28.07 28.03
N VAL A 32 -16.18 -27.74 28.56
CA VAL A 32 -17.48 -28.23 28.08
C VAL A 32 -17.79 -27.65 26.69
N PRO A 33 -18.23 -28.46 25.70
CA PRO A 33 -18.67 -27.93 24.40
C PRO A 33 -19.96 -27.12 24.54
N PHE A 34 -19.98 -25.94 23.94
CA PHE A 34 -21.11 -25.01 24.01
C PHE A 34 -22.26 -25.46 23.09
N SER A 35 -23.37 -25.93 23.66
CA SER A 35 -24.52 -26.41 22.89
C SER A 35 -25.50 -25.27 22.56
N SER A 36 -25.33 -24.64 21.39
CA SER A 36 -26.31 -23.71 20.83
C SER A 36 -27.60 -24.44 20.40
N PRO A 37 -28.80 -23.85 20.59
CA PRO A 37 -30.06 -24.50 20.24
C PRO A 37 -30.24 -24.62 18.71
N SER A 38 -30.51 -25.84 18.24
CA SER A 38 -30.81 -26.09 16.83
C SER A 38 -32.22 -25.63 16.46
N ILE A 39 -32.34 -24.59 15.64
CA ILE A 39 -33.61 -24.22 15.01
C ILE A 39 -33.87 -25.18 13.85
N SER A 40 -34.81 -26.11 14.04
CA SER A 40 -35.23 -27.05 12.99
C SER A 40 -36.29 -26.42 12.09
N ASP A 41 -35.94 -26.13 10.83
CA ASP A 41 -36.95 -25.95 9.79
C ASP A 41 -37.54 -27.30 9.35
N LYS A 42 -38.76 -27.32 8.82
CA LYS A 42 -39.57 -28.52 8.57
C LYS A 42 -39.25 -29.25 7.27
N THR A 43 -38.00 -29.17 6.79
CA THR A 43 -37.50 -30.00 5.68
C THR A 43 -36.22 -30.72 6.11
N GLY A 44 -36.21 -32.06 5.99
CA GLY A 44 -35.17 -32.92 6.56
C GLY A 44 -33.82 -32.94 5.85
N ASN A 45 -33.45 -31.86 5.17
CA ASN A 45 -32.12 -31.73 4.56
C ASN A 45 -31.12 -31.20 5.60
N PRO A 46 -29.94 -31.83 5.77
CA PRO A 46 -28.88 -31.23 6.56
C PRO A 46 -28.37 -29.97 5.85
N GLN A 47 -28.54 -28.80 6.49
CA GLN A 47 -27.81 -27.61 6.05
C GLN A 47 -26.33 -27.85 6.31
N ILE A 48 -25.57 -28.12 5.25
CA ILE A 48 -24.11 -28.08 5.32
C ILE A 48 -23.74 -26.59 5.45
N SER A 49 -23.52 -26.14 6.68
CA SER A 49 -22.91 -24.85 6.95
C SER A 49 -21.46 -24.92 6.47
N VAL A 50 -21.25 -24.57 5.19
CA VAL A 50 -19.91 -24.45 4.60
C VAL A 50 -19.24 -23.27 5.29
N PHE A 51 -18.44 -23.58 6.31
CA PHE A 51 -17.51 -22.64 6.91
C PHE A 51 -16.46 -22.28 5.86
N VAL A 52 -16.73 -21.21 5.10
CA VAL A 52 -15.73 -20.59 4.25
C VAL A 52 -14.70 -19.97 5.19
N GLU A 53 -13.53 -20.58 5.25
CA GLU A 53 -12.37 -20.03 5.95
C GLU A 53 -12.07 -18.65 5.35
N LYS A 54 -12.26 -17.60 6.15
CA LYS A 54 -12.09 -16.21 5.73
C LYS A 54 -10.60 -15.95 5.56
N ASP A 55 -10.21 -15.41 4.41
CA ASP A 55 -8.85 -14.88 4.20
C ASP A 55 -8.49 -13.87 5.30
N GLN A 56 -7.35 -14.07 5.95
CA GLN A 56 -6.81 -13.23 7.02
C GLN A 56 -5.55 -12.51 6.56
N LEU A 57 -5.34 -11.31 7.09
CA LEU A 57 -4.09 -10.56 6.93
C LEU A 57 -2.91 -11.32 7.56
N PRO A 58 -1.67 -11.16 7.05
CA PRO A 58 -0.49 -11.73 7.68
C PRO A 58 -0.23 -11.07 9.05
N PRO A 59 0.52 -11.72 9.96
CA PRO A 59 0.93 -11.09 11.21
C PRO A 59 1.65 -9.76 10.95
N PHE A 60 1.20 -8.67 11.57
CA PHE A 60 1.63 -7.30 11.22
C PHE A 60 3.15 -7.12 11.14
N GLU A 61 3.86 -7.66 12.14
CA GLU A 61 5.33 -7.72 12.21
C GLU A 61 6.01 -8.28 10.95
N SER A 62 5.37 -9.23 10.25
CA SER A 62 5.93 -9.92 9.09
C SER A 62 5.89 -9.09 7.81
N ILE A 63 4.99 -8.09 7.71
CA ILE A 63 4.84 -7.19 6.55
C ILE A 63 6.13 -6.39 6.30
N PHE A 64 6.89 -6.11 7.36
CA PHE A 64 8.16 -5.38 7.34
C PHE A 64 9.39 -6.28 7.12
N SER A 65 9.20 -7.54 6.73
CA SER A 65 10.31 -8.47 6.44
C SER A 65 10.86 -8.25 5.03
N TYR A 66 12.19 -8.30 4.88
CA TYR A 66 12.80 -8.24 3.55
C TYR A 66 12.40 -9.44 2.67
N VAL A 67 11.76 -9.17 1.54
CA VAL A 67 11.52 -10.12 0.45
C VAL A 67 12.37 -9.72 -0.75
N SER A 68 12.97 -10.70 -1.45
CA SER A 68 13.75 -10.40 -2.65
C SER A 68 12.81 -10.21 -3.86
N PRO A 69 12.92 -9.11 -4.63
CA PRO A 69 12.12 -8.87 -5.83
C PRO A 69 12.42 -9.88 -6.95
N TYR A 70 13.56 -10.58 -6.86
CA TYR A 70 13.97 -11.63 -7.80
C TYR A 70 13.53 -13.04 -7.37
N GLU A 71 12.84 -13.18 -6.22
CA GLU A 71 12.29 -14.45 -5.77
C GLU A 71 11.04 -14.81 -6.58
N LYS A 72 11.15 -15.84 -7.42
CA LYS A 72 10.02 -16.40 -8.17
C LYS A 72 9.06 -17.11 -7.23
N LYS A 73 8.04 -16.41 -6.73
CA LYS A 73 6.90 -17.00 -6.04
C LYS A 73 5.85 -17.44 -7.05
N GLU A 74 5.40 -18.68 -6.95
CA GLU A 74 4.28 -19.20 -7.74
C GLU A 74 2.96 -18.74 -7.13
N GLN A 75 2.20 -17.94 -7.87
CA GLN A 75 0.87 -17.48 -7.48
C GLN A 75 -0.10 -18.66 -7.47
N LYS A 76 -0.79 -18.89 -6.34
CA LYS A 76 -1.62 -20.10 -6.20
C LYS A 76 -2.98 -19.92 -6.86
N ALA A 77 -3.61 -21.03 -7.21
CA ALA A 77 -4.97 -21.02 -7.77
C ALA A 77 -5.97 -20.36 -6.80
N GLY A 78 -6.60 -19.27 -7.24
CA GLY A 78 -7.51 -18.46 -6.43
C GLY A 78 -6.84 -17.36 -5.59
N GLU A 79 -5.57 -17.03 -5.88
CA GLU A 79 -4.93 -15.79 -5.45
C GLU A 79 -4.92 -14.76 -6.59
N TYR A 80 -4.95 -13.47 -6.22
CA TYR A 80 -5.06 -12.34 -7.15
C TYR A 80 -4.08 -11.24 -6.69
N VAL A 81 -3.20 -10.78 -7.57
CA VAL A 81 -2.08 -9.89 -7.22
C VAL A 81 -2.31 -8.49 -7.76
N LEU A 82 -2.53 -7.54 -6.87
CA LEU A 82 -2.44 -6.12 -7.15
C LEU A 82 -1.04 -5.62 -6.78
N ILE A 83 -0.40 -4.85 -7.66
CA ILE A 83 0.83 -4.12 -7.36
C ILE A 83 0.56 -2.62 -7.43
N THR A 84 1.06 -1.85 -6.46
CA THR A 84 0.97 -0.39 -6.44
C THR A 84 2.32 0.28 -6.22
N THR A 85 2.46 1.53 -6.67
CA THR A 85 3.69 2.30 -6.55
C THR A 85 3.50 3.59 -5.75
N GLY A 86 4.63 4.17 -5.34
CA GLY A 86 4.74 5.60 -5.06
C GLY A 86 4.46 6.49 -6.28
N ASP A 87 4.63 7.79 -6.06
CA ASP A 87 4.27 8.83 -7.03
C ASP A 87 5.08 8.75 -8.34
N VAL A 88 4.36 8.87 -9.46
CA VAL A 88 4.91 8.79 -10.83
C VAL A 88 4.81 10.16 -11.48
N LEU A 89 5.94 10.84 -11.59
CA LEU A 89 6.11 12.17 -12.14
C LEU A 89 6.93 12.16 -13.44
N PRO A 90 6.33 11.89 -14.61
CA PRO A 90 6.98 12.03 -15.91
C PRO A 90 7.09 13.51 -16.35
N ALA A 91 7.34 14.43 -15.42
CA ALA A 91 7.58 15.85 -15.65
C ALA A 91 9.07 16.22 -15.45
N ARG A 92 9.40 17.51 -15.58
CA ARG A 92 10.73 18.09 -15.29
C ARG A 92 11.90 17.23 -15.84
N THR A 93 12.90 16.94 -15.02
CA THR A 93 14.11 16.19 -15.40
C THR A 93 13.75 14.81 -15.97
N VAL A 94 12.69 14.16 -15.48
CA VAL A 94 12.22 12.85 -16.01
C VAL A 94 11.74 13.01 -17.46
N ASN A 95 10.84 13.97 -17.73
CA ASN A 95 10.35 14.27 -19.08
C ASN A 95 11.50 14.61 -20.02
N SER A 96 12.35 15.54 -19.58
CA SER A 96 13.57 15.92 -20.27
C SER A 96 14.48 14.74 -20.58
N MET A 97 14.73 13.84 -19.63
CA MET A 97 15.61 12.69 -19.85
C MET A 97 15.02 11.69 -20.84
N MET A 98 13.70 11.48 -20.85
CA MET A 98 13.02 10.65 -21.85
C MET A 98 13.08 11.28 -23.24
N VAL A 99 12.73 12.57 -23.36
CA VAL A 99 12.74 13.31 -24.64
C VAL A 99 14.16 13.45 -25.20
N LYS A 100 15.16 13.78 -24.36
CA LYS A 100 16.58 13.90 -24.75
C LYS A 100 17.17 12.54 -25.18
N ARG A 101 16.60 11.40 -24.74
CA ARG A 101 16.94 10.03 -25.21
C ARG A 101 16.14 9.58 -26.42
N ASN A 102 14.94 10.13 -26.63
CA ASN A 102 13.84 9.51 -27.39
C ASN A 102 13.58 8.06 -26.90
N ASP A 103 13.47 7.91 -25.58
CA ASP A 103 13.10 6.66 -24.91
C ASP A 103 12.25 6.99 -23.68
N PHE A 104 10.97 6.64 -23.76
CA PHE A 104 9.99 6.86 -22.71
C PHE A 104 9.81 5.64 -21.80
N THR A 105 10.48 4.53 -22.11
CA THR A 105 10.55 3.33 -21.27
C THR A 105 11.66 3.41 -20.22
N PHE A 106 12.69 4.24 -20.46
CA PHE A 106 13.87 4.46 -19.62
C PHE A 106 13.59 4.51 -18.09
N PRO A 107 12.59 5.23 -17.55
CA PRO A 107 12.33 5.26 -16.10
C PRO A 107 11.97 3.88 -15.52
N PHE A 108 11.31 3.02 -16.31
CA PHE A 108 10.73 1.76 -15.87
C PHE A 108 11.62 0.53 -16.13
N GLU A 109 12.76 0.65 -16.83
CA GLU A 109 13.61 -0.48 -17.25
C GLU A 109 13.93 -1.47 -16.12
N LYS A 110 14.26 -0.97 -14.92
CA LYS A 110 14.71 -1.76 -13.78
C LYS A 110 13.58 -2.47 -13.02
N THR A 111 12.32 -2.10 -13.25
CA THR A 111 11.15 -2.50 -12.44
C THR A 111 9.98 -3.05 -13.26
N SER A 112 9.90 -2.78 -14.56
CA SER A 112 8.79 -3.18 -15.45
C SER A 112 8.47 -4.67 -15.42
N SER A 113 9.50 -5.52 -15.30
CA SER A 113 9.32 -6.98 -15.24
C SER A 113 8.71 -7.48 -13.92
N PHE A 114 8.81 -6.68 -12.85
CA PHE A 114 8.15 -6.96 -11.57
C PHE A 114 6.72 -6.43 -11.56
N LEU A 115 6.51 -5.21 -12.07
CA LEU A 115 5.17 -4.63 -12.24
C LEU A 115 4.28 -5.55 -13.10
N LYS A 116 4.78 -5.98 -14.27
CA LYS A 116 4.16 -7.00 -15.15
C LYS A 116 3.94 -8.39 -14.55
N SER A 117 4.32 -8.64 -13.29
CA SER A 117 4.01 -9.89 -12.59
C SER A 117 2.69 -9.84 -11.79
N ALA A 118 2.03 -8.68 -11.75
CA ALA A 118 0.70 -8.52 -11.20
C ALA A 118 -0.41 -9.01 -12.13
N ASP A 119 -1.61 -9.16 -11.58
CA ASP A 119 -2.87 -9.20 -12.33
C ASP A 119 -3.43 -7.80 -12.61
N ILE A 120 -3.06 -6.83 -11.76
CA ILE A 120 -3.39 -5.40 -11.88
C ILE A 120 -2.20 -4.60 -11.34
N THR A 121 -1.67 -3.68 -12.13
CA THR A 121 -0.75 -2.62 -11.66
C THR A 121 -1.50 -1.29 -11.59
N PHE A 122 -1.49 -0.65 -10.41
CA PHE A 122 -2.19 0.61 -10.12
C PHE A 122 -1.22 1.68 -9.60
N ILE A 123 -1.16 2.85 -10.25
CA ILE A 123 -0.22 3.93 -9.92
C ILE A 123 -0.94 5.25 -9.61
N ASN A 124 -0.25 6.17 -8.91
CA ASN A 124 -0.60 7.60 -8.95
C ASN A 124 0.25 8.31 -10.01
N LEU A 125 -0.41 8.93 -11.00
CA LEU A 125 0.25 9.73 -12.03
C LEU A 125 0.07 11.22 -11.72
N GLU A 126 1.14 11.85 -11.23
CA GLU A 126 1.12 13.19 -10.64
C GLU A 126 1.43 14.28 -11.68
N THR A 127 0.99 14.10 -12.93
CA THR A 127 1.41 14.94 -14.08
C THR A 127 0.44 14.82 -15.26
N PRO A 128 -0.08 15.96 -15.78
CA PRO A 128 -0.77 16.01 -17.06
C PRO A 128 0.15 15.58 -18.22
N LEU A 129 -0.34 14.68 -19.07
CA LEU A 129 0.37 14.16 -20.25
C LEU A 129 -0.16 14.85 -21.51
N LEU A 130 0.64 15.74 -22.10
CA LEU A 130 0.21 16.64 -23.17
C LEU A 130 1.07 16.48 -24.42
N SER A 131 0.45 16.58 -25.60
CA SER A 131 1.14 16.58 -26.90
C SER A 131 1.99 17.83 -27.11
N SER A 132 1.54 18.96 -26.56
CA SER A 132 2.21 20.26 -26.63
C SER A 132 3.37 20.44 -25.65
N CYS A 133 3.58 19.48 -24.74
CA CYS A 133 4.49 19.62 -23.61
C CYS A 133 5.95 19.88 -24.04
N GLN A 134 6.53 20.98 -23.58
CA GLN A 134 7.93 21.31 -23.81
C GLN A 134 8.80 20.82 -22.64
N PRO A 135 9.99 20.23 -22.91
CA PRO A 135 10.92 19.86 -21.84
C PRO A 135 11.36 21.06 -21.01
N THR A 136 11.26 20.91 -19.69
CA THR A 136 11.84 21.77 -18.65
C THR A 136 12.57 20.87 -17.66
N ASP A 137 13.54 21.39 -16.93
CA ASP A 137 14.20 20.67 -15.82
C ASP A 137 13.78 21.25 -14.44
N GLU A 138 12.82 22.20 -14.40
CA GLU A 138 12.40 22.93 -13.20
C GLU A 138 10.89 23.28 -13.17
N GLY A 139 10.43 23.87 -12.06
CA GLY A 139 9.07 24.38 -11.85
C GLY A 139 8.18 23.52 -10.92
N MET A 140 6.96 24.00 -10.68
CA MET A 140 5.88 23.31 -9.94
C MET A 140 4.54 23.27 -10.72
N ILE A 141 4.55 23.71 -11.98
CA ILE A 141 3.46 23.49 -12.93
C ILE A 141 3.92 22.33 -13.82
N PHE A 142 3.47 21.13 -13.48
CA PHE A 142 4.01 19.89 -14.04
C PHE A 142 3.39 19.55 -15.40
N CYS A 143 4.25 19.08 -16.29
CA CYS A 143 3.95 18.79 -17.68
C CYS A 143 4.80 17.60 -18.14
N GLY A 144 4.13 16.51 -18.56
CA GLY A 144 4.76 15.35 -19.18
C GLY A 144 4.44 15.30 -20.67
N SER A 145 5.36 14.78 -21.48
CA SER A 145 5.04 14.45 -22.87
C SER A 145 3.96 13.36 -22.92
N ALA A 146 2.98 13.48 -23.81
CA ALA A 146 2.00 12.43 -24.11
C ALA A 146 2.64 11.04 -24.30
N LYS A 147 3.86 10.99 -24.85
CA LYS A 147 4.65 9.77 -25.04
C LYS A 147 5.06 9.04 -23.76
N ALA A 148 4.97 9.65 -22.57
CA ALA A 148 5.22 8.95 -21.30
C ALA A 148 4.29 7.73 -21.12
N VAL A 149 3.14 7.72 -21.82
CA VAL A 149 2.24 6.56 -21.93
C VAL A 149 2.95 5.30 -22.47
N GLU A 150 3.96 5.44 -23.33
CA GLU A 150 4.80 4.33 -23.83
C GLU A 150 5.50 3.61 -22.66
N GLY A 151 5.96 4.36 -21.65
CA GLY A 151 6.57 3.83 -20.43
C GLY A 151 5.58 3.12 -19.51
N LEU A 152 4.38 3.69 -19.33
CA LEU A 152 3.29 3.10 -18.55
C LEU A 152 2.89 1.74 -19.12
N THR A 153 2.59 1.68 -20.43
CA THR A 153 2.28 0.43 -21.14
C THR A 153 3.47 -0.55 -21.15
N PHE A 154 4.71 -0.06 -21.27
CA PHE A 154 5.90 -0.90 -21.13
C PHE A 154 6.07 -1.48 -19.72
N SER A 155 5.59 -0.79 -18.68
CA SER A 155 5.60 -1.28 -17.31
C SER A 155 4.41 -2.17 -16.93
N GLY A 156 3.40 -2.29 -17.81
CA GLY A 156 2.20 -3.08 -17.54
C GLY A 156 1.26 -2.43 -16.52
N VAL A 157 1.09 -1.10 -16.60
CA VAL A 157 0.08 -0.36 -15.83
C VAL A 157 -1.30 -0.61 -16.42
N ASP A 158 -2.25 -0.98 -15.56
CA ASP A 158 -3.64 -1.25 -15.92
C ASP A 158 -4.60 -0.15 -15.42
N VAL A 159 -4.27 0.46 -14.26
CA VAL A 159 -5.08 1.49 -13.61
C VAL A 159 -4.21 2.70 -13.23
N VAL A 160 -4.73 3.91 -13.44
CA VAL A 160 -4.06 5.17 -13.12
C VAL A 160 -4.97 6.07 -12.29
N ASN A 161 -4.50 6.50 -11.12
CA ASN A 161 -5.10 7.60 -10.38
C ASN A 161 -4.60 8.96 -10.92
N LEU A 162 -5.54 9.87 -11.16
CA LEU A 162 -5.32 11.28 -11.47
C LEU A 162 -5.89 12.22 -10.38
N ALA A 163 -6.44 11.71 -9.28
CA ALA A 163 -6.76 12.55 -8.14
C ALA A 163 -5.48 12.96 -7.39
N ASN A 164 -4.92 14.10 -7.76
CA ASN A 164 -3.78 14.77 -7.13
C ASN A 164 -3.76 16.26 -7.51
N ASN A 165 -3.05 17.08 -6.73
CA ASN A 165 -2.98 18.55 -6.90
C ASN A 165 -2.20 19.02 -8.14
N HIS A 166 -1.59 18.11 -8.91
CA HIS A 166 -0.88 18.46 -10.14
C HIS A 166 -1.65 18.12 -11.42
N SER A 167 -2.65 17.24 -11.37
CA SER A 167 -3.52 16.97 -12.53
C SER A 167 -4.30 18.19 -13.03
N GLY A 168 -4.49 19.21 -12.18
CA GLY A 168 -5.11 20.50 -12.54
C GLY A 168 -4.18 21.51 -13.23
N ASN A 169 -2.87 21.25 -13.30
CA ASN A 169 -1.86 22.25 -13.70
C ASN A 169 -2.01 22.81 -15.13
N TYR A 170 -2.76 22.13 -16.01
CA TYR A 170 -3.11 22.60 -17.35
C TYR A 170 -4.63 22.68 -17.57
N GLY A 171 -5.37 22.85 -16.47
CA GLY A 171 -6.83 22.96 -16.44
C GLY A 171 -7.55 21.66 -16.81
N TYR A 172 -8.88 21.75 -16.86
CA TYR A 172 -9.77 20.65 -17.21
C TYR A 172 -9.44 20.04 -18.57
N GLU A 173 -9.08 20.88 -19.54
CA GLU A 173 -8.71 20.49 -20.90
C GLU A 173 -7.43 19.62 -20.91
N GLY A 174 -6.42 19.97 -20.10
CA GLY A 174 -5.21 19.15 -19.93
C GLY A 174 -5.48 17.81 -19.23
N GLY A 175 -6.40 17.78 -18.27
CA GLY A 175 -6.88 16.54 -17.65
C GLY A 175 -7.60 15.61 -18.64
N ILE A 176 -8.42 16.18 -19.55
CA ILE A 176 -9.10 15.43 -20.61
C ILE A 176 -8.12 14.92 -21.67
N GLU A 177 -7.11 15.71 -22.08
CA GLU A 177 -6.04 15.23 -22.97
C GLU A 177 -5.25 14.08 -22.33
N THR A 178 -4.95 14.18 -21.03
CA THR A 178 -4.27 13.12 -20.25
C THR A 178 -5.10 11.84 -20.20
N GLN A 179 -6.38 11.92 -19.80
CA GLN A 179 -7.29 10.78 -19.75
C GLN A 179 -7.45 10.11 -21.12
N LYS A 180 -7.47 10.89 -22.21
CA LYS A 180 -7.51 10.37 -23.58
C LYS A 180 -6.31 9.49 -23.87
N TYR A 181 -5.07 9.96 -23.65
CA TYR A 181 -3.90 9.14 -23.97
C TYR A 181 -3.81 7.85 -23.15
N LEU A 182 -4.17 7.90 -21.86
CA LEU A 182 -4.21 6.72 -21.01
C LEU A 182 -5.23 5.68 -21.53
N THR A 183 -6.46 6.11 -21.81
CA THR A 183 -7.54 5.21 -22.26
C THR A 183 -7.34 4.70 -23.70
N GLU A 184 -6.77 5.50 -24.61
CA GLU A 184 -6.37 5.04 -25.95
C GLU A 184 -5.24 3.99 -25.92
N ASN A 185 -4.49 3.91 -24.82
CA ASN A 185 -3.46 2.88 -24.59
C ASN A 185 -3.94 1.76 -23.64
N GLY A 186 -5.24 1.67 -23.38
CA GLY A 186 -5.87 0.56 -22.65
C GLY A 186 -5.90 0.68 -21.12
N MET A 187 -5.39 1.77 -20.54
CA MET A 187 -5.43 1.98 -19.08
C MET A 187 -6.79 2.49 -18.62
N HIS A 188 -7.25 1.97 -17.49
CA HIS A 188 -8.38 2.52 -16.74
C HIS A 188 -7.94 3.75 -15.93
N VAL A 189 -8.79 4.77 -15.86
CA VAL A 189 -8.47 6.05 -15.22
C VAL A 189 -9.47 6.36 -14.11
N VAL A 190 -8.97 6.64 -12.91
CA VAL A 190 -9.75 7.01 -11.72
C VAL A 190 -9.33 8.36 -11.16
N GLY A 191 -10.13 8.91 -10.25
CA GLY A 191 -9.80 10.15 -9.55
C GLY A 191 -10.07 11.44 -10.33
N VAL A 192 -10.65 11.32 -11.53
CA VAL A 192 -11.16 12.45 -12.32
C VAL A 192 -12.65 12.24 -12.63
N GLY A 193 -13.46 12.22 -11.57
CA GLY A 193 -14.93 12.00 -11.62
C GLY A 193 -15.38 10.57 -11.97
N ASN A 194 -14.44 9.67 -12.25
CA ASN A 194 -14.70 8.29 -12.67
C ASN A 194 -14.28 7.26 -11.61
N GLU A 195 -15.13 6.25 -11.42
CA GLU A 195 -14.79 4.94 -10.86
C GLU A 195 -14.27 4.02 -11.98
N ALA A 196 -13.39 3.07 -11.65
CA ALA A 196 -13.06 1.96 -12.55
C ALA A 196 -13.52 0.62 -11.96
N THR A 197 -13.77 -0.36 -12.83
CA THR A 197 -14.07 -1.74 -12.44
C THR A 197 -13.44 -2.70 -13.43
N LEU A 198 -12.66 -3.63 -12.93
CA LEU A 198 -11.94 -4.67 -13.68
C LEU A 198 -12.42 -6.04 -13.22
N GLU A 199 -12.48 -7.01 -14.14
CA GLU A 199 -12.68 -8.43 -13.79
C GLU A 199 -11.40 -9.22 -14.03
N VAL A 200 -10.87 -9.83 -12.98
CA VAL A 200 -9.71 -10.73 -13.04
C VAL A 200 -10.18 -12.15 -12.72
N ARG A 201 -10.17 -13.05 -13.71
CA ARG A 201 -10.55 -14.48 -13.56
C ARG A 201 -11.84 -14.69 -12.73
N GLY A 202 -12.93 -13.99 -13.06
CA GLY A 202 -14.20 -14.11 -12.33
C GLY A 202 -14.25 -13.43 -10.96
N LYS A 203 -13.31 -12.52 -10.65
CA LYS A 203 -13.33 -11.65 -9.47
C LYS A 203 -13.38 -10.18 -9.86
N SER A 204 -14.24 -9.43 -9.21
CA SER A 204 -14.50 -8.01 -9.49
C SER A 204 -13.74 -7.07 -8.56
N PHE A 205 -12.90 -6.21 -9.14
CA PHE A 205 -12.09 -5.21 -8.45
C PHE A 205 -12.54 -3.81 -8.88
N GLY A 206 -12.93 -2.97 -7.92
CA GLY A 206 -13.30 -1.57 -8.15
C GLY A 206 -12.26 -0.60 -7.60
N PHE A 207 -12.03 0.49 -8.31
CA PHE A 207 -11.04 1.50 -7.96
C PHE A 207 -11.65 2.91 -7.89
N LEU A 208 -11.24 3.66 -6.87
CA LEU A 208 -11.52 5.09 -6.68
C LEU A 208 -10.20 5.82 -6.37
N GLY A 209 -10.22 7.14 -6.52
CA GLY A 209 -9.11 8.02 -6.16
C GLY A 209 -9.63 9.38 -5.70
N PHE A 210 -8.99 9.98 -4.70
CA PHE A 210 -9.37 11.28 -4.15
C PHE A 210 -8.15 12.16 -3.82
N ASN A 211 -8.28 13.47 -3.99
CA ASN A 211 -7.28 14.49 -3.66
C ASN A 211 -7.75 15.28 -2.43
N ASP A 212 -6.89 15.44 -1.43
CA ASP A 212 -7.10 16.31 -0.25
C ASP A 212 -6.13 17.52 -0.24
N ILE A 213 -5.33 17.68 -1.30
CA ILE A 213 -4.24 18.67 -1.37
C ILE A 213 -4.63 19.90 -2.21
N GLY A 214 -4.40 21.08 -1.63
CA GLY A 214 -4.60 22.35 -2.32
C GLY A 214 -6.05 22.83 -2.25
N HIS A 215 -6.81 22.62 -3.31
CA HIS A 215 -8.21 23.05 -3.43
C HIS A 215 -9.00 22.16 -4.40
N GLU A 216 -10.34 22.21 -4.30
CA GLU A 216 -11.22 21.53 -5.25
C GLU A 216 -11.07 22.13 -6.64
N GLU A 217 -10.68 21.30 -7.62
CA GLU A 217 -10.55 21.67 -9.03
C GLU A 217 -11.56 20.91 -9.89
N LYS A 218 -12.12 21.59 -10.88
CA LYS A 218 -13.18 21.05 -11.76
C LYS A 218 -12.73 19.73 -12.39
N GLY A 219 -13.45 18.66 -12.07
CA GLY A 219 -13.26 17.35 -12.68
C GLY A 219 -12.19 16.48 -12.01
N ILE A 220 -11.52 16.96 -10.96
CA ILE A 220 -10.71 16.13 -10.05
C ILE A 220 -11.60 15.67 -8.89
N SER A 221 -11.50 14.41 -8.50
CA SER A 221 -12.24 13.86 -7.36
C SER A 221 -11.67 14.42 -6.04
N TRP A 222 -12.36 15.37 -5.43
CA TRP A 222 -11.97 15.97 -4.15
C TRP A 222 -12.40 15.12 -2.94
N ALA A 223 -11.57 15.05 -1.91
CA ALA A 223 -11.73 14.22 -0.71
C ALA A 223 -12.71 14.81 0.33
N GLU A 224 -13.83 15.39 -0.11
CA GLU A 224 -14.92 15.76 0.80
C GLU A 224 -15.56 14.50 1.39
N ASN A 225 -15.81 14.49 2.70
CA ASN A 225 -16.18 13.28 3.44
C ASN A 225 -17.47 12.62 2.92
N THR A 226 -18.53 13.38 2.59
CA THR A 226 -19.77 12.79 2.06
C THR A 226 -19.59 12.26 0.63
N SER A 227 -18.82 12.96 -0.20
CA SER A 227 -18.41 12.51 -1.54
C SER A 227 -17.62 11.19 -1.50
N VAL A 228 -16.69 11.05 -0.54
CA VAL A 228 -15.92 9.82 -0.30
C VAL A 228 -16.85 8.68 0.12
N GLU A 229 -17.72 8.91 1.12
CA GLU A 229 -18.67 7.92 1.61
C GLU A 229 -19.62 7.43 0.50
N GLU A 230 -20.32 8.35 -0.18
CA GLU A 230 -21.30 8.00 -1.21
C GLU A 230 -20.68 7.23 -2.37
N GLN A 231 -19.49 7.63 -2.84
CA GLN A 231 -18.82 6.96 -3.96
C GLN A 231 -18.36 5.55 -3.60
N ILE A 232 -17.78 5.35 -2.41
CA ILE A 232 -17.35 4.02 -1.94
C ILE A 232 -18.58 3.13 -1.72
N GLN A 233 -19.62 3.62 -1.05
CA GLN A 233 -20.86 2.85 -0.85
C GLN A 233 -21.60 2.54 -2.16
N LYS A 234 -21.46 3.37 -3.20
CA LYS A 234 -22.02 3.15 -4.54
C LYS A 234 -21.22 2.10 -5.31
N LEU A 235 -19.89 2.14 -5.25
CA LEU A 235 -19.01 1.16 -5.89
C LEU A 235 -19.09 -0.20 -5.21
N ARG A 236 -19.17 -0.26 -3.87
CA ARG A 236 -19.24 -1.51 -3.10
C ARG A 236 -20.45 -2.39 -3.43
N LYS A 237 -21.48 -1.81 -4.03
CA LYS A 237 -22.69 -2.53 -4.52
C LYS A 237 -22.48 -3.21 -5.88
N LYS A 238 -21.31 -3.05 -6.51
CA LYS A 238 -20.98 -3.52 -7.87
C LYS A 238 -19.82 -4.53 -7.91
N VAL A 239 -18.92 -4.50 -6.93
CA VAL A 239 -17.65 -5.23 -6.93
C VAL A 239 -17.41 -5.97 -5.61
N GLU A 240 -16.59 -7.00 -5.65
CA GLU A 240 -16.21 -7.79 -4.48
C GLU A 240 -15.10 -7.14 -3.66
N PHE A 241 -14.14 -6.49 -4.32
CA PHE A 241 -13.04 -5.78 -3.68
C PHE A 241 -13.02 -4.30 -4.10
N VAL A 242 -12.97 -3.39 -3.12
CA VAL A 242 -12.90 -1.93 -3.35
C VAL A 242 -11.54 -1.40 -2.88
N ILE A 243 -10.80 -0.79 -3.79
CA ILE A 243 -9.49 -0.17 -3.54
C ILE A 243 -9.64 1.34 -3.72
N VAL A 244 -9.14 2.12 -2.75
CA VAL A 244 -9.23 3.58 -2.76
C VAL A 244 -7.84 4.19 -2.67
N ALA A 245 -7.48 5.00 -3.65
CA ALA A 245 -6.30 5.85 -3.57
C ALA A 245 -6.62 7.21 -2.93
N PHE A 246 -5.67 7.73 -2.15
CA PHE A 246 -5.69 9.11 -1.70
C PHE A 246 -4.35 9.79 -2.00
N HIS A 247 -4.41 11.03 -2.49
CA HIS A 247 -3.28 11.94 -2.53
C HIS A 247 -3.53 13.00 -1.44
N PHE A 248 -2.84 12.86 -0.30
CA PHE A 248 -3.23 13.52 0.96
C PHE A 248 -2.10 13.65 1.99
N GLY A 249 -2.28 14.51 3.00
CA GLY A 249 -1.29 14.76 4.06
C GLY A 249 -0.28 15.88 3.77
N PRO A 250 0.70 16.10 4.66
CA PRO A 250 1.76 17.09 4.44
C PRO A 250 3.01 16.49 3.77
N GLU A 251 3.61 17.23 2.84
CA GLU A 251 4.89 16.88 2.21
C GLU A 251 6.01 16.66 3.25
N TYR A 252 6.87 15.68 3.00
CA TYR A 252 8.13 15.41 3.74
C TYR A 252 7.95 15.11 5.24
N THR A 253 6.85 14.43 5.62
CA THR A 253 6.66 13.88 6.98
C THR A 253 6.70 12.36 6.98
N VAL A 254 7.27 11.80 8.05
CA VAL A 254 7.25 10.34 8.29
C VAL A 254 5.90 9.89 8.81
N GLU A 255 5.30 10.66 9.71
CA GLU A 255 4.03 10.29 10.36
C GLU A 255 2.81 10.74 9.56
N PRO A 256 1.79 9.89 9.41
CA PRO A 256 0.48 10.27 8.90
C PRO A 256 -0.17 11.35 9.78
N SER A 257 -0.69 12.39 9.15
CA SER A 257 -1.52 13.40 9.81
C SER A 257 -2.90 12.85 10.17
N SER A 258 -3.52 13.37 11.23
CA SER A 258 -4.84 12.91 11.69
C SER A 258 -5.94 12.99 10.63
N ARG A 259 -5.80 13.89 9.64
CA ARG A 259 -6.70 14.01 8.48
C ARG A 259 -6.56 12.83 7.51
N GLN A 260 -5.35 12.32 7.29
CA GLN A 260 -5.14 11.10 6.51
C GLN A 260 -5.77 9.90 7.21
N VAL A 261 -5.61 9.81 8.54
CA VAL A 261 -6.22 8.74 9.36
C VAL A 261 -7.75 8.81 9.29
N GLU A 262 -8.34 9.99 9.48
CA GLU A 262 -9.78 10.25 9.34
C GLU A 262 -10.33 9.77 7.98
N LEU A 263 -9.70 10.18 6.87
CA LEU A 263 -10.12 9.80 5.52
C LEU A 263 -9.97 8.29 5.25
N ALA A 264 -8.89 7.67 5.73
CA ALA A 264 -8.67 6.24 5.56
C ALA A 264 -9.69 5.42 6.38
N HIS A 265 -9.97 5.81 7.62
CA HIS A 265 -10.97 5.17 8.48
C HIS A 265 -12.38 5.32 7.89
N LEU A 266 -12.74 6.52 7.43
CA LEU A 266 -14.01 6.79 6.74
C LEU A 266 -14.17 5.93 5.49
N ALA A 267 -13.10 5.78 4.69
CA ALA A 267 -13.14 4.97 3.47
C ALA A 267 -13.33 3.47 3.77
N ILE A 268 -12.64 2.93 4.78
CA ILE A 268 -12.85 1.55 5.24
C ILE A 268 -14.28 1.37 5.77
N ASP A 269 -14.78 2.28 6.60
CA ASP A 269 -16.14 2.21 7.17
C ASP A 269 -17.24 2.37 6.11
N SER A 270 -16.96 3.08 5.02
CA SER A 270 -17.82 3.18 3.84
C SER A 270 -17.83 1.90 2.97
N GLY A 271 -16.90 0.97 3.23
CA GLY A 271 -16.83 -0.34 2.58
C GLY A 271 -15.62 -0.60 1.71
N ALA A 272 -14.52 0.14 1.83
CA ALA A 272 -13.26 -0.18 1.17
C ALA A 272 -12.56 -1.43 1.79
N ASP A 273 -11.73 -2.09 1.00
CA ASP A 273 -10.93 -3.26 1.42
C ASP A 273 -9.44 -2.93 1.61
N LEU A 274 -8.93 -1.92 0.90
CA LEU A 274 -7.52 -1.51 0.88
C LEU A 274 -7.43 -0.01 0.56
N ILE A 275 -6.63 0.73 1.35
CA ILE A 275 -6.34 2.16 1.13
C ILE A 275 -4.88 2.34 0.68
N ILE A 276 -4.69 3.11 -0.39
CA ILE A 276 -3.40 3.39 -1.04
C ILE A 276 -3.13 4.90 -1.03
N GLY A 277 -2.44 5.37 0.00
CA GLY A 277 -2.00 6.75 0.14
C GLY A 277 -0.70 7.05 -0.61
N ASN A 278 -0.57 8.30 -1.05
CA ASN A 278 0.59 8.98 -1.64
C ASN A 278 0.44 10.51 -1.44
N HIS A 279 1.35 11.33 -2.00
CA HIS A 279 1.60 12.79 -1.78
C HIS A 279 2.78 13.15 -0.87
N PRO A 280 2.99 12.57 0.34
CA PRO A 280 4.05 13.03 1.24
C PRO A 280 5.49 12.93 0.69
N HIS A 281 5.69 12.32 -0.50
CA HIS A 281 6.97 12.05 -1.19
C HIS A 281 7.98 11.19 -0.41
N TRP A 282 7.74 10.96 0.89
CA TRP A 282 8.43 10.03 1.77
C TRP A 282 7.54 8.80 2.02
N VAL A 283 8.15 7.66 2.37
CA VAL A 283 7.41 6.48 2.84
C VAL A 283 6.87 6.76 4.25
N GLN A 284 5.56 6.57 4.45
CA GLN A 284 4.88 6.67 5.75
C GLN A 284 4.42 5.30 6.26
N GLY A 285 3.95 5.23 7.50
CA GLY A 285 3.45 4.01 8.14
C GLY A 285 2.23 3.35 7.46
N VAL A 286 1.82 2.23 8.05
CA VAL A 286 0.67 1.40 7.66
C VAL A 286 -0.17 1.07 8.90
N GLU A 287 -1.46 0.79 8.72
CA GLU A 287 -2.39 0.43 9.79
C GLU A 287 -3.25 -0.79 9.40
N VAL A 288 -3.74 -1.53 10.40
CA VAL A 288 -4.76 -2.57 10.26
C VAL A 288 -6.08 -2.14 10.92
N TYR A 289 -6.80 -1.23 10.28
CA TYR A 289 -8.11 -0.79 10.74
C TYR A 289 -9.21 -1.82 10.41
N LYS A 290 -9.92 -2.33 11.41
CA LYS A 290 -11.11 -3.22 11.26
C LYS A 290 -10.89 -4.41 10.30
N GLU A 291 -9.75 -5.08 10.44
CA GLU A 291 -9.30 -6.20 9.59
C GLU A 291 -9.05 -5.84 8.11
N LYS A 292 -8.99 -4.55 7.77
CA LYS A 292 -8.55 -4.02 6.47
C LYS A 292 -7.17 -3.42 6.60
N PHE A 293 -6.55 -3.07 5.47
CA PHE A 293 -5.19 -2.53 5.44
C PHE A 293 -5.14 -1.12 4.85
N ILE A 294 -4.34 -0.26 5.47
CA ILE A 294 -4.09 1.12 5.06
C ILE A 294 -2.59 1.30 4.89
N SER A 295 -2.17 1.89 3.77
CA SER A 295 -0.79 2.32 3.53
C SER A 295 -0.79 3.83 3.27
N TYR A 296 -0.15 4.64 4.13
CA TYR A 296 -0.34 6.09 4.10
C TYR A 296 0.49 6.83 3.05
N ALA A 297 1.68 6.35 2.72
CA ALA A 297 2.44 6.84 1.57
C ALA A 297 3.44 5.78 1.10
N HIS A 298 3.49 5.54 -0.21
CA HIS A 298 4.52 4.70 -0.82
C HIS A 298 5.81 5.48 -1.16
N GLY A 299 5.84 6.78 -0.87
CA GLY A 299 6.91 7.69 -1.25
C GLY A 299 6.94 7.98 -2.75
N ASN A 300 8.08 8.43 -3.26
CA ASN A 300 8.29 8.62 -4.69
C ASN A 300 8.62 7.29 -5.40
N PHE A 301 8.10 7.07 -6.62
CA PHE A 301 8.53 5.95 -7.48
C PHE A 301 9.38 6.42 -8.66
N ILE A 302 8.88 7.36 -9.45
CA ILE A 302 9.60 7.98 -10.57
C ILE A 302 9.49 9.49 -10.38
N PHE A 303 10.55 10.11 -9.85
CA PHE A 303 10.55 11.52 -9.47
C PHE A 303 11.99 12.05 -9.49
N ASP A 304 12.19 13.33 -9.81
CA ASP A 304 13.51 13.96 -9.86
C ASP A 304 13.95 14.67 -8.57
N GLN A 305 13.24 14.45 -7.45
CA GLN A 305 13.55 14.99 -6.11
C GLN A 305 14.81 14.34 -5.48
N MET A 306 15.98 14.54 -6.11
CA MET A 306 17.25 13.96 -5.68
C MET A 306 17.92 14.67 -4.48
N TRP A 307 17.23 15.62 -3.84
CA TRP A 307 17.80 16.57 -2.87
C TRP A 307 17.86 16.08 -1.42
N SER A 308 17.06 15.07 -1.05
CA SER A 308 17.21 14.34 0.22
C SER A 308 17.48 12.87 -0.03
N LYS A 309 17.71 12.11 1.05
CA LYS A 309 17.70 10.65 0.98
C LYS A 309 16.25 10.14 0.91
N GLU A 310 15.38 10.69 1.74
CA GLU A 310 14.00 10.25 1.96
C GLU A 310 13.13 10.41 0.71
N THR A 311 13.24 11.52 -0.03
CA THR A 311 12.54 11.72 -1.33
C THR A 311 13.05 10.83 -2.47
N ARG A 312 14.10 10.03 -2.21
CA ARG A 312 14.61 9.00 -3.11
C ARG A 312 14.32 7.58 -2.62
N GLU A 313 13.82 7.41 -1.40
CA GLU A 313 13.36 6.13 -0.86
C GLU A 313 11.86 5.98 -1.11
N GLY A 314 11.44 4.82 -1.61
CA GLY A 314 10.04 4.50 -1.86
C GLY A 314 9.78 3.02 -1.64
N VAL A 315 8.53 2.59 -1.77
CA VAL A 315 8.13 1.18 -1.75
C VAL A 315 7.18 0.84 -2.89
N ILE A 316 7.38 -0.31 -3.52
CA ILE A 316 6.35 -0.96 -4.35
C ILE A 316 5.57 -1.89 -3.41
N GLY A 317 4.26 -1.72 -3.30
CA GLY A 317 3.39 -2.58 -2.50
C GLY A 317 2.85 -3.74 -3.35
N ARG A 318 2.95 -4.98 -2.87
CA ARG A 318 2.29 -6.16 -3.45
C ARG A 318 1.20 -6.66 -2.52
N TYR A 319 -0.04 -6.67 -3.02
CA TYR A 319 -1.26 -6.99 -2.29
C TYR A 319 -1.88 -8.25 -2.89
N THR A 320 -1.82 -9.37 -2.16
CA THR A 320 -2.35 -10.65 -2.62
C THR A 320 -3.74 -10.89 -2.03
N PHE A 321 -4.78 -10.72 -2.83
CA PHE A 321 -6.15 -11.05 -2.48
C PHE A 321 -6.43 -12.55 -2.69
N GLY A 322 -7.38 -13.08 -1.91
CA GLY A 322 -7.88 -14.44 -2.00
C GLY A 322 -9.32 -14.51 -2.53
N LYS A 323 -10.13 -15.34 -1.89
CA LYS A 323 -11.55 -15.53 -2.20
C LYS A 323 -12.46 -14.52 -1.50
N SER A 324 -12.07 -14.03 -0.33
CA SER A 324 -12.88 -13.18 0.56
C SER A 324 -12.18 -11.94 1.12
N GLY A 325 -10.87 -11.77 0.87
CA GLY A 325 -10.12 -10.61 1.38
C GLY A 325 -8.65 -10.60 1.00
N LEU A 326 -7.92 -9.62 1.52
CA LEU A 326 -6.47 -9.50 1.42
C LEU A 326 -5.79 -10.54 2.32
N LYS A 327 -4.92 -11.38 1.74
CA LYS A 327 -4.23 -12.50 2.42
C LYS A 327 -2.78 -12.21 2.80
N ASN A 328 -2.10 -11.41 1.98
CA ASN A 328 -0.66 -11.20 2.10
C ASN A 328 -0.29 -9.82 1.56
N ILE A 329 0.66 -9.17 2.22
CA ILE A 329 1.16 -7.84 1.91
C ILE A 329 2.69 -7.92 1.97
N GLU A 330 3.36 -7.48 0.91
CA GLU A 330 4.81 -7.44 0.84
C GLU A 330 5.23 -6.10 0.24
N PHE A 331 6.10 -5.37 0.94
CA PHE A 331 6.71 -4.15 0.41
C PHE A 331 8.09 -4.45 -0.16
N PHE A 332 8.36 -3.87 -1.33
CA PHE A 332 9.63 -3.97 -2.04
C PHE A 332 10.23 -2.57 -2.12
N PRO A 333 11.13 -2.20 -1.18
CA PRO A 333 11.72 -0.87 -1.17
C PRO A 333 12.54 -0.60 -2.43
N ILE A 334 12.48 0.64 -2.90
CA ILE A 334 13.23 1.13 -4.06
C ILE A 334 14.06 2.35 -3.67
N ILE A 335 15.12 2.59 -4.45
CA ILE A 335 15.91 3.81 -4.41
C ILE A 335 15.94 4.42 -5.80
N ILE A 336 15.58 5.70 -5.89
CA ILE A 336 15.64 6.46 -7.13
C ILE A 336 17.09 6.87 -7.42
N GLU A 337 17.52 6.53 -8.63
CA GLU A 337 18.81 6.89 -9.22
C GLU A 337 18.58 7.66 -10.54
N ASN A 338 19.62 8.32 -11.04
CA ASN A 338 19.59 8.97 -12.36
C ASN A 338 18.39 9.93 -12.56
N TYR A 339 17.94 10.60 -11.50
CA TYR A 339 16.78 11.52 -11.49
C TYR A 339 15.44 10.91 -11.99
N SER A 340 15.35 9.59 -12.18
CA SER A 340 14.22 8.99 -12.92
C SER A 340 14.08 7.46 -12.80
N GLN A 341 15.13 6.72 -12.42
CA GLN A 341 15.12 5.25 -12.42
C GLN A 341 15.10 4.68 -10.99
N PRO A 342 13.94 4.26 -10.45
CA PRO A 342 13.90 3.40 -9.28
C PRO A 342 14.64 2.08 -9.57
N ARG A 343 15.64 1.75 -8.75
CA ARG A 343 16.11 0.37 -8.59
C ARG A 343 15.51 -0.22 -7.33
N PHE A 344 15.42 -1.55 -7.24
CA PHE A 344 15.19 -2.19 -5.95
C PHE A 344 16.35 -1.89 -4.98
N ALA A 345 16.00 -1.72 -3.71
CA ALA A 345 16.94 -1.55 -2.62
C ALA A 345 17.67 -2.87 -2.33
N GLU A 346 18.96 -2.80 -1.98
CA GLU A 346 19.69 -3.93 -1.41
C GLU A 346 19.13 -4.27 -0.02
N ARG A 347 19.38 -5.47 0.52
CA ARG A 347 18.79 -5.91 1.79
C ARG A 347 19.01 -4.87 2.91
N ASP A 348 20.25 -4.45 3.11
CA ASP A 348 20.62 -3.48 4.13
C ASP A 348 19.97 -2.11 3.94
N GLU A 349 19.58 -1.73 2.72
CA GLU A 349 18.84 -0.50 2.44
C GLU A 349 17.34 -0.71 2.71
N ALA A 350 16.79 -1.80 2.20
CA ALA A 350 15.39 -2.19 2.34
C ALA A 350 14.97 -2.39 3.80
N GLU A 351 15.78 -3.09 4.61
CA GLU A 351 15.52 -3.28 6.05
C GLU A 351 15.51 -1.96 6.83
N LYS A 352 16.22 -0.92 6.36
CA LYS A 352 16.18 0.42 6.95
C LYS A 352 14.92 1.20 6.55
N ILE A 353 14.46 1.06 5.30
CA ILE A 353 13.20 1.66 4.81
C ILE A 353 12.00 1.02 5.51
N LEU A 354 11.94 -0.32 5.54
CA LEU A 354 10.90 -1.07 6.25
C LEU A 354 10.95 -0.82 7.77
N GLY A 355 12.15 -0.61 8.33
CA GLY A 355 12.32 -0.20 9.73
C GLY A 355 11.72 1.17 10.04
N LYS A 356 11.94 2.19 9.19
CA LYS A 356 11.27 3.52 9.31
C LYS A 356 9.75 3.37 9.22
N MET A 357 9.28 2.66 8.20
CA MET A 357 7.86 2.42 7.92
C MET A 357 7.16 1.74 9.11
N LYS A 358 7.84 0.78 9.74
CA LYS A 358 7.38 0.11 10.96
C LYS A 358 7.37 1.02 12.19
N GLU A 359 8.34 1.91 12.34
CA GLU A 359 8.39 2.87 13.45
C GLU A 359 7.17 3.80 13.41
N SER A 360 6.85 4.31 12.21
CA SER A 360 5.67 5.15 11.96
C SER A 360 4.33 4.42 12.15
N SER A 361 4.34 3.09 12.14
CA SER A 361 3.13 2.27 12.28
C SER A 361 2.72 2.00 13.74
N LYS A 362 3.38 2.60 14.73
CA LYS A 362 3.20 2.22 16.15
C LYS A 362 2.05 2.91 16.87
N ASP A 363 1.74 4.15 16.48
CA ASP A 363 0.80 5.03 17.18
C ASP A 363 -0.49 5.28 16.37
N LEU A 364 -0.82 4.33 15.47
CA LEU A 364 -1.99 4.33 14.57
C LEU A 364 -3.05 3.33 15.07
#